data_AF-A0A1W9X6D7-F1
#
_entry.id   AF-A0A1W9X6D7-F1
#
_cell.length_a   1.000
_cell.length_b   1.000
_cell.length_c   1.000
_cell.angle_alpha   90.00
_cell.angle_beta   90.00
_cell.angle_gamma   90.00
#
_symmetry.space_group_name_H-M   'P 1'
#
loop_
_entity.id
_entity.type
_entity.pdbx_description
1 polymer ?
#
loop_
_entity_poly.entity_id
_entity_poly.type
_entity_poly.pdbx_seq_one_letter_code
_entity_poly.pdbx_strand_id
1 'polypeptide(L)'
;MQNPPQDKISPKFRFEPGSYGDIGHFFPSIISLKQVAQNKWVHHFVLVCLNEHYKEEKSASSQAEEDLDAAFLHKEKLGSDFAVAEYLKAKGYVSVSDFNIVGGR
;
A
#
# COMPACT_ATOMS: atom_id res chain seq x y z
N MET A 1 40.12 2.95 -17.02
CA MET A 1 38.71 3.38 -16.98
C MET A 1 37.89 2.15 -16.64
N GLN A 2 37.43 2.03 -15.39
CA GLN A 2 36.54 0.95 -14.96
C GLN A 2 35.16 1.57 -14.74
N ASN A 3 34.15 1.11 -15.48
CA ASN A 3 32.77 1.52 -15.29
C ASN A 3 32.32 1.11 -13.87
N PRO A 4 31.54 1.95 -13.16
CA PRO A 4 31.02 1.57 -11.86
C PRO A 4 30.04 0.39 -12.01
N PRO A 5 29.93 -0.48 -10.99
CA PRO A 5 28.93 -1.53 -11.00
C PRO A 5 27.54 -0.88 -11.09
N GLN A 6 26.82 -1.20 -12.16
CA GLN A 6 25.40 -0.89 -12.25
C GLN A 6 24.72 -1.50 -11.02
N ASP A 7 24.14 -0.64 -10.19
CA ASP A 7 23.29 -1.04 -9.08
C ASP A 7 22.23 -2.01 -9.62
N LYS A 8 22.41 -3.29 -9.31
CA LYS A 8 21.34 -4.27 -9.47
C LYS A 8 20.26 -3.84 -8.51
N ILE A 9 19.26 -3.14 -9.03
CA ILE A 9 17.97 -2.98 -8.37
C ILE A 9 17.45 -4.41 -8.19
N SER A 10 17.69 -5.01 -7.03
CA SER A 10 17.09 -6.30 -6.72
C SER A 10 15.58 -6.11 -6.73
N PRO A 11 14.78 -7.06 -7.22
CA PRO A 11 13.33 -6.90 -7.31
C PRO A 11 12.75 -7.05 -5.89
N LYS A 12 12.89 -6.02 -5.04
CA LYS A 12 12.52 -6.05 -3.61
C LYS A 12 11.03 -5.93 -3.35
N PHE A 13 10.22 -5.75 -4.39
CA PHE A 13 8.77 -5.59 -4.25
C PHE A 13 8.09 -6.30 -5.41
N ARG A 14 7.32 -7.34 -5.11
CA ARG A 14 6.38 -7.95 -6.05
C ARG A 14 4.98 -7.59 -5.59
N PHE A 15 4.26 -6.87 -6.45
CA PHE A 15 2.85 -6.58 -6.24
C PHE A 15 2.02 -7.58 -7.06
N GLU A 16 1.48 -8.57 -6.36
CA GLU A 16 0.29 -9.30 -6.80
C GLU A 16 -0.91 -8.65 -6.08
N PRO A 17 -2.09 -8.52 -6.69
CA PRO A 17 -3.28 -8.06 -5.96
C PRO A 17 -3.49 -8.91 -4.69
N GLY A 18 -3.26 -8.33 -3.51
CA GLY A 18 -3.23 -9.02 -2.22
C GLY A 18 -1.85 -9.06 -1.52
N SER A 19 -0.75 -8.96 -2.27
CA SER A 19 0.62 -9.09 -1.75
C SER A 19 1.43 -7.80 -1.89
N TYR A 20 1.57 -7.08 -0.78
CA TYR A 20 2.72 -6.20 -0.53
C TYR A 20 3.60 -6.89 0.48
N GLY A 21 4.92 -6.97 0.24
CA GLY A 21 5.76 -7.82 1.07
C GLY A 21 7.24 -7.77 0.74
N ASP A 22 8.04 -8.29 1.68
CA ASP A 22 9.41 -8.75 1.44
C ASP A 22 9.40 -10.29 1.38
N ILE A 23 10.53 -10.93 1.08
CA ILE A 23 10.62 -12.39 1.00
C ILE A 23 10.12 -13.02 2.32
N GLY A 24 8.98 -13.72 2.25
CA GLY A 24 8.34 -14.40 3.37
C GLY A 24 7.52 -13.51 4.33
N HIS A 25 7.30 -12.24 3.98
CA HIS A 25 6.56 -11.30 4.81
C HIS A 25 5.62 -10.41 3.98
N PHE A 26 4.54 -9.94 4.59
CA PHE A 26 3.51 -9.11 3.99
C PHE A 26 3.31 -7.82 4.80
N PHE A 27 3.10 -6.70 4.14
CA PHE A 27 2.83 -5.39 4.74
C PHE A 27 1.35 -5.03 4.61
N PRO A 28 0.72 -4.46 5.65
CA PRO A 28 -0.61 -3.89 5.54
C PRO A 28 -0.66 -2.82 4.46
N SER A 29 -1.54 -2.98 3.48
CA SER A 29 -1.55 -2.12 2.29
C SER A 29 -2.95 -1.85 1.76
N ILE A 30 -3.18 -0.61 1.32
CA ILE A 30 -4.50 -0.12 0.87
C ILE A 30 -4.37 0.42 -0.55
N ILE A 31 -5.01 -0.27 -1.49
CA ILE A 31 -5.02 0.13 -2.89
C ILE A 31 -5.93 1.33 -3.12
N SER A 32 -5.39 2.39 -3.71
CA SER A 32 -6.18 3.57 -4.08
C SER A 32 -6.40 3.61 -5.58
N LEU A 33 -7.68 3.64 -5.97
CA LEU A 33 -8.12 3.70 -7.35
C LEU A 33 -8.54 5.12 -7.73
N LYS A 34 -8.32 5.49 -8.98
CA LYS A 34 -8.83 6.72 -9.58
C LYS A 34 -9.78 6.37 -10.71
N GLN A 35 -10.97 6.94 -10.69
CA GLN A 35 -11.91 6.83 -11.80
C GLN A 35 -11.42 7.68 -12.98
N VAL A 36 -11.30 7.06 -14.15
CA VAL A 36 -10.87 7.73 -15.40
C VAL A 36 -11.94 7.71 -16.49
N ALA A 37 -12.99 6.90 -16.32
CA ALA A 37 -14.23 6.95 -17.09
C ALA A 37 -15.38 6.35 -16.28
N GLN A 38 -16.62 6.49 -16.76
CA GLN A 38 -17.84 6.07 -16.05
C GLN A 38 -17.76 4.64 -15.46
N ASN A 39 -17.15 3.70 -16.20
CA ASN A 39 -16.96 2.31 -15.76
C ASN A 39 -15.48 1.88 -15.76
N LYS A 40 -14.55 2.85 -15.63
CA LYS A 40 -13.11 2.56 -15.68
C LYS A 40 -12.40 3.17 -14.49
N TRP A 41 -11.80 2.30 -13.70
CA TRP A 41 -10.93 2.64 -12.59
C TRP A 41 -9.52 2.16 -12.91
N VAL A 42 -8.54 2.97 -12.53
CA VAL A 42 -7.12 2.61 -12.66
C VAL A 42 -6.46 2.75 -11.30
N HIS A 43 -5.41 1.99 -11.08
CA HIS A 43 -4.56 2.17 -9.92
C HIS A 43 -3.96 3.57 -9.92
N HIS A 44 -4.02 4.24 -8.78
CA HIS A 44 -3.52 5.60 -8.61
C HIS A 44 -2.26 5.61 -7.77
N PHE A 45 -2.35 5.08 -6.55
CA PHE A 45 -1.24 4.85 -5.65
C PHE A 45 -1.62 3.72 -4.69
N VAL A 46 -0.66 3.22 -3.92
CA VAL A 46 -0.95 2.35 -2.77
C VAL A 46 -0.39 2.95 -1.50
N LEU A 47 -1.15 2.87 -0.42
CA LEU A 47 -0.65 3.15 0.92
C LEU A 47 -0.09 1.86 1.52
N VAL A 48 1.13 1.89 2.04
CA VAL A 48 1.77 0.73 2.67
C VAL A 48 2.22 1.14 4.07
N CYS A 49 1.88 0.34 5.09
CA CYS A 49 2.43 0.49 6.43
C CYS A 49 3.75 -0.27 6.52
N LEU A 50 4.88 0.45 6.54
CA LEU A 50 6.21 -0.16 6.56
C LEU A 50 6.69 -0.55 7.98
N ASN A 51 5.96 -0.13 9.00
CA ASN A 51 6.31 -0.39 10.40
C ASN A 51 5.92 -1.80 10.85
N GLU A 52 4.99 -2.44 10.14
CA GLU A 52 4.39 -3.71 10.51
C GLU A 52 4.51 -4.70 9.36
N HIS A 53 4.92 -5.93 9.67
CA HIS A 53 5.00 -7.00 8.69
C HIS A 53 4.53 -8.31 9.29
N TYR A 54 3.90 -9.13 8.46
CA TYR A 54 3.24 -10.36 8.85
C TYR A 54 3.76 -11.51 8.02
N LYS A 55 3.78 -12.73 8.57
CA LYS A 55 4.13 -13.92 7.80
C LYS A 55 3.01 -14.40 6.88
N GLU A 56 1.78 -13.98 7.16
CA GLU A 56 0.58 -14.37 6.43
C GLU A 56 -0.06 -13.14 5.80
N GLU A 57 -0.39 -13.26 4.51
CA GLU A 57 -1.07 -12.23 3.73
C GLU A 57 -2.40 -11.81 4.36
N LYS A 58 -3.13 -12.79 4.89
CA LYS A 58 -4.42 -12.56 5.56
C LYS A 58 -4.26 -11.63 6.76
N SER A 59 -3.22 -11.79 7.57
CA SER A 59 -2.99 -10.95 8.74
C SER A 59 -2.66 -9.51 8.34
N ALA A 60 -1.82 -9.32 7.32
CA ALA A 60 -1.52 -7.99 6.78
C ALA A 60 -2.77 -7.30 6.20
N SER A 61 -3.62 -8.07 5.51
CA SER A 61 -4.87 -7.58 4.94
C SER A 61 -5.87 -7.18 6.03
N SER A 62 -6.05 -8.04 7.04
CA SER A 62 -6.93 -7.73 8.18
C SER A 62 -6.45 -6.49 8.95
N GLN A 63 -5.14 -6.33 9.15
CA GLN A 63 -4.61 -5.13 9.78
C GLN A 63 -4.93 -3.86 8.96
N ALA A 64 -4.78 -3.94 7.63
CA ALA A 64 -5.09 -2.81 6.76
C ALA A 64 -6.57 -2.43 6.76
N GLU A 65 -7.46 -3.43 6.84
CA GLU A 65 -8.90 -3.23 6.98
C GLU A 65 -9.24 -2.56 8.32
N GLU A 66 -8.72 -3.08 9.43
CA GLU A 66 -8.91 -2.51 10.77
C GLU A 66 -8.42 -1.05 10.87
N ASP A 67 -7.26 -0.75 10.30
CA ASP A 67 -6.71 0.60 10.30
C ASP A 67 -7.53 1.56 9.43
N LEU A 68 -8.05 1.08 8.30
CA LEU A 68 -8.90 1.87 7.41
C LEU A 68 -10.26 2.17 8.05
N ASP A 69 -10.88 1.17 8.68
CA ASP A 69 -12.13 1.33 9.43
C ASP A 69 -11.95 2.32 10.60
N ALA A 70 -10.85 2.20 11.34
CA ALA A 70 -10.52 3.13 12.42
C ALA A 70 -10.30 4.57 11.90
N ALA A 71 -9.69 4.73 10.72
CA ALA A 71 -9.51 6.03 10.08
C ALA A 71 -10.85 6.66 9.67
N PHE A 72 -11.78 5.87 9.13
CA PHE A 72 -13.12 6.35 8.78
C PHE A 72 -13.95 6.69 10.02
N LEU A 73 -13.90 5.90 11.08
CA LEU A 73 -14.51 6.24 12.37
C LEU A 73 -13.92 7.52 12.97
N HIS A 74 -12.62 7.77 12.76
CA HIS A 74 -11.99 9.01 13.17
C HIS A 74 -12.49 10.22 12.37
N LYS A 75 -12.66 10.05 11.05
CA LYS A 75 -13.30 11.06 10.18
C LYS A 75 -14.71 11.40 10.64
N GLU A 76 -15.54 10.41 11.00
CA GLU A 76 -16.90 10.67 11.49
C GLU A 76 -16.91 11.55 12.75
N LYS A 77 -15.92 11.37 13.64
CA LYS A 77 -15.79 12.19 14.86
C LYS A 77 -15.31 13.61 14.58
N LEU A 78 -14.44 13.80 13.58
CA LEU A 78 -13.85 15.11 13.26
C LEU A 78 -14.59 15.87 12.15
N GLY A 79 -15.45 15.20 11.38
CA GLY A 79 -16.19 15.79 10.26
C GLY A 79 -15.31 16.20 9.07
N SER A 80 -14.13 15.60 8.89
CA SER A 80 -13.15 16.01 7.88
C SER A 80 -12.56 14.82 7.12
N ASP A 81 -12.55 14.90 5.79
CA ASP A 81 -11.89 13.90 4.94
C ASP A 81 -10.38 13.84 5.15
N PHE A 82 -9.75 14.96 5.54
CA PHE A 82 -8.34 15.01 5.87
C PHE A 82 -7.99 14.12 7.07
N ALA A 83 -8.93 13.89 7.99
CA ALA A 83 -8.71 13.07 9.17
C ALA A 83 -8.37 11.61 8.83
N VAL A 84 -8.88 11.08 7.71
CA VAL A 84 -8.53 9.71 7.26
C VAL A 84 -7.04 9.67 6.89
N ALA A 85 -6.58 10.64 6.10
CA ALA A 85 -5.20 10.71 5.66
C ALA A 85 -4.24 10.94 6.82
N GLU A 86 -4.59 11.82 7.76
CA GLU A 86 -3.78 12.08 8.95
C GLU A 86 -3.69 10.86 9.88
N TYR A 87 -4.80 10.14 10.07
CA TYR A 87 -4.82 8.91 10.87
C TYR A 87 -3.90 7.84 10.28
N LEU A 88 -4.05 7.54 8.99
CA LEU A 88 -3.22 6.53 8.32
C LEU A 88 -1.75 6.95 8.31
N LYS A 89 -1.45 8.22 8.07
CA LYS A 89 -0.08 8.74 8.16
C LYS A 89 0.51 8.58 9.55
N ALA A 90 -0.25 8.85 10.61
CA ALA A 90 0.19 8.68 12.00
C ALA A 90 0.47 7.20 12.36
N LYS A 91 -0.25 6.26 11.73
CA LYS A 91 0.04 4.82 11.83
C LYS A 91 1.30 4.37 11.08
N GLY A 92 1.80 5.19 10.15
CA GLY A 92 3.00 4.90 9.37
C GLY A 92 2.73 4.46 7.93
N TYR A 93 1.51 4.67 7.44
CA TYR A 93 1.23 4.49 6.03
C TYR A 93 1.93 5.55 5.18
N VAL A 94 2.60 5.09 4.12
CA VAL A 94 3.24 5.93 3.11
C VAL A 94 2.67 5.63 1.74
N SER A 95 2.55 6.67 0.91
CA SER A 95 2.14 6.51 -0.49
C SER A 95 3.30 6.01 -1.33
N VAL A 96 3.03 4.98 -2.14
CA VAL A 96 3.97 4.42 -3.12
C VAL A 96 3.30 4.52 -4.49
N SER A 97 3.94 5.28 -5.41
CA SER A 97 3.40 5.61 -6.73
C SER A 97 4.03 4.84 -7.89
N ASP A 98 5.19 4.20 -7.70
CA ASP A 98 5.94 3.51 -8.76
C ASP A 98 5.95 1.98 -8.57
N PHE A 99 4.77 1.39 -8.36
CA PHE A 99 4.65 -0.06 -8.17
C PHE A 99 4.41 -0.77 -9.51
N ASN A 100 5.19 -1.82 -9.76
CA ASN A 100 4.97 -2.72 -10.89
C ASN A 100 3.90 -3.73 -10.50
N ILE A 101 2.72 -3.61 -11.09
CA ILE A 101 1.66 -4.60 -10.98
C ILE A 101 2.04 -5.80 -11.82
N VAL A 102 2.52 -6.86 -11.16
CA VAL A 102 2.83 -8.12 -11.83
C VAL A 102 1.54 -8.94 -11.84
N GLY A 103 0.58 -8.52 -12.67
CA GLY A 103 -0.69 -9.21 -12.86
C GLY A 103 -0.53 -10.38 -13.82
N GLY A 104 -1.06 -11.54 -13.40
CA GLY A 104 -0.99 -12.83 -14.09
C GLY A 104 -1.48 -12.84 -15.54
N ARG A 105 -0.99 -13.83 -16.27
CA ARG A 105 -1.54 -14.26 -17.57
C ARG A 105 -2.97 -14.76 -17.42
#